data_AF-A0A916TF60-F1
#
_entry.id   AF-A0A916TF60-F1
#
_cell.length_a   1.000
_cell.length_b   1.000
_cell.length_c   1.000
_cell.angle_alpha   90.00
_cell.angle_beta   90.00
_cell.angle_gamma   90.00
#
_symmetry.space_group_name_H-M   'P 1'
#
loop_
_entity.id
_entity.type
_entity.pdbx_description
1 polymer ?
#
loop_
_entity_poly.entity_id
_entity_poly.type
_entity_poly.pdbx_seq_one_letter_code
_entity_poly.pdbx_strand_id
1 'polypeptide(L)'
;MAPPPSSEPVKSDRNSRILALAIALAALALMLWIGRHDVPGLRTVWAGLSGSGAEQTGTGNPELDACLAQRVGDVDKMRDEGVITPAQHQSFKARAVSFCEAQFPPAQ
;
A
#
# COMPACT_ATOMS: atom_id res chain seq x y z
N MET A 1 -50.38 2.28 -3.56
CA MET A 1 -49.68 1.17 -2.90
C MET A 1 -49.12 0.27 -3.99
N ALA A 2 -47.85 0.46 -4.39
CA ALA A 2 -47.24 -0.34 -5.46
C ALA A 2 -46.69 -1.66 -4.87
N PRO A 3 -46.83 -2.80 -5.57
CA PRO A 3 -46.23 -4.06 -5.11
C PRO A 3 -44.69 -4.00 -5.20
N PRO A 4 -43.96 -4.69 -4.30
CA PRO A 4 -42.49 -4.76 -4.37
C PRO A 4 -42.04 -5.61 -5.58
N PRO A 5 -40.87 -5.32 -6.18
CA PRO A 5 -40.36 -6.08 -7.31
C PRO A 5 -40.03 -7.52 -6.89
N SER A 6 -40.65 -8.48 -7.58
CA SER A 6 -40.41 -9.91 -7.44
C SER A 6 -38.96 -10.22 -7.80
N SER A 7 -38.19 -10.76 -6.85
CA SER A 7 -36.82 -11.22 -7.06
C SER A 7 -36.88 -12.58 -7.76
N GLU A 8 -36.61 -12.61 -9.06
CA GLU A 8 -36.57 -13.87 -9.80
C GLU A 8 -35.42 -14.77 -9.31
N PRO A 9 -35.61 -16.09 -9.23
CA PRO A 9 -34.56 -17.03 -8.84
C PRO A 9 -33.52 -17.10 -9.96
N VAL A 10 -32.36 -16.45 -9.76
CA VAL A 10 -31.21 -16.58 -10.66
C VAL A 10 -30.80 -18.05 -10.72
N LYS A 11 -31.01 -18.67 -11.87
CA LYS A 11 -30.57 -20.04 -12.19
C LYS A 11 -29.05 -20.10 -12.00
N SER A 12 -28.60 -20.82 -10.98
CA SER A 12 -27.18 -20.92 -10.62
C SER A 12 -26.49 -21.92 -11.54
N ASP A 13 -26.20 -21.50 -12.76
CA ASP A 13 -25.31 -22.22 -13.66
C ASP A 13 -23.88 -22.23 -13.10
N ARG A 14 -23.11 -23.28 -13.39
CA ARG A 14 -21.71 -23.42 -12.92
C ARG A 14 -20.86 -22.21 -13.29
N ASN A 15 -21.16 -21.60 -14.44
CA ASN A 15 -20.53 -20.37 -14.91
C ASN A 15 -20.89 -19.15 -14.03
N SER A 16 -22.12 -19.06 -13.52
CA SER A 16 -22.55 -18.01 -12.59
C SER A 16 -21.83 -18.13 -11.24
N ARG A 17 -21.52 -19.35 -10.79
CA ARG A 17 -20.73 -19.59 -9.57
C ARG A 17 -19.27 -19.19 -9.74
N ILE A 18 -18.68 -19.51 -10.90
CA ILE A 18 -17.31 -19.11 -11.23
C ILE A 18 -17.23 -17.58 -11.33
N LEU A 19 -18.22 -16.94 -11.96
CA LEU A 19 -18.29 -15.49 -12.06
C LEU A 19 -18.42 -14.83 -10.69
N ALA A 20 -19.28 -15.35 -9.81
CA ALA A 20 -19.41 -14.86 -8.44
C ALA A 20 -18.09 -14.99 -7.64
N LEU A 21 -17.38 -16.11 -7.78
CA LEU A 21 -16.07 -16.31 -7.17
C LEU A 21 -15.02 -15.33 -7.72
N ALA A 22 -15.01 -15.09 -9.03
CA ALA A 22 -14.09 -14.14 -9.65
C ALA A 22 -14.33 -12.72 -9.15
N ILE A 23 -15.59 -12.30 -9.01
CA ILE A 23 -15.96 -10.99 -8.46
C ILE A 23 -15.55 -10.87 -6.99
N ALA A 24 -15.78 -11.92 -6.19
CA ALA A 24 -15.37 -11.93 -4.78
C ALA A 24 -13.85 -11.83 -4.62
N LEU A 25 -13.08 -12.55 -5.44
CA LEU A 25 -11.61 -12.48 -5.45
C LEU A 25 -11.12 -11.11 -5.93
N ALA A 26 -11.75 -10.54 -6.96
CA ALA A 26 -11.41 -9.20 -7.44
C ALA A 26 -11.67 -8.13 -6.36
N ALA A 27 -12.79 -8.22 -5.63
CA ALA A 27 -13.11 -7.32 -4.53
C ALA A 27 -12.11 -7.44 -3.37
N LEU A 28 -11.74 -8.67 -3.00
CA LEU A 28 -10.70 -8.92 -1.99
C LEU A 28 -9.34 -8.38 -2.43
N ALA A 29 -8.96 -8.57 -3.69
CA ALA A 29 -7.73 -8.03 -4.25
C ALA A 29 -7.72 -6.50 -4.23
N LEU A 30 -8.86 -5.86 -4.53
CA LEU A 30 -9.01 -4.40 -4.47
C LEU A 30 -8.91 -3.87 -3.05
N MET A 31 -9.54 -4.53 -2.07
CA MET A 31 -9.42 -4.18 -0.65
C MET A 31 -7.98 -4.33 -0.15
N LEU A 32 -7.28 -5.40 -0.55
CA LEU A 32 -5.85 -5.59 -0.25
C LEU A 32 -4.98 -4.54 -0.93
N TRP A 33 -5.29 -4.15 -2.17
CA TRP A 33 -4.55 -3.14 -2.92
C TRP A 33 -4.69 -1.75 -2.30
N ILE A 34 -5.90 -1.36 -1.94
CA ILE A 34 -6.18 -0.10 -1.23
C ILE A 34 -5.58 -0.16 0.18
N GLY A 35 -5.77 -1.27 0.90
CA GLY A 35 -5.23 -1.48 2.24
C GLY A 35 -3.70 -1.47 2.30
N ARG A 36 -3.03 -1.91 1.22
CA ARG A 36 -1.57 -1.82 1.07
C ARG A 36 -1.08 -0.39 0.91
N HIS A 37 -1.90 0.51 0.38
CA HIS A 37 -1.54 1.92 0.16
C HIS A 37 -1.96 2.85 1.30
N ASP A 38 -3.05 2.56 2.02
CA ASP A 38 -3.64 3.52 2.97
C ASP A 38 -3.48 3.17 4.46
N VAL A 39 -2.95 2.00 4.83
CA VAL A 39 -2.99 1.55 6.24
C VAL A 39 -1.58 1.28 6.79
N PRO A 40 -0.88 2.31 7.33
CA PRO A 40 0.41 2.12 7.99
C PRO A 40 0.36 1.08 9.12
N GLY A 41 -0.79 0.93 9.79
CA GLY A 41 -1.02 -0.08 10.83
C GLY A 41 -1.13 -1.53 10.33
N LEU A 42 -1.53 -1.77 9.07
CA LEU A 42 -1.59 -3.14 8.53
C LEU A 42 -0.18 -3.65 8.21
N ARG A 43 0.73 -2.75 7.82
CA ARG A 43 2.15 -3.05 7.55
C ARG A 43 2.89 -3.52 8.79
N THR A 44 2.66 -2.89 9.95
CA THR A 44 3.26 -3.29 11.23
C THR A 44 2.71 -4.63 11.74
N VAL A 45 1.40 -4.87 11.56
CA VAL A 45 0.79 -6.17 11.94
C VAL A 45 1.26 -7.30 11.02
N TRP A 46 1.40 -7.05 9.72
CA TRP A 46 1.91 -8.04 8.76
C TRP A 46 3.42 -8.29 8.92
N ALA A 47 4.20 -7.27 9.30
CA ALA A 47 5.61 -7.43 9.67
C ALA A 47 5.77 -8.27 10.95
N GLY A 48 4.89 -8.07 11.95
CA GLY A 48 4.85 -8.90 13.16
C GLY A 48 4.43 -10.36 12.91
N LEU A 49 3.57 -10.60 11.92
CA LEU A 49 3.09 -11.95 11.59
C LEU A 49 4.01 -12.72 10.63
N SER A 50 4.69 -12.04 9.71
CA SER A 50 5.50 -12.68 8.66
C SER A 50 6.93 -13.02 9.09
N GLY A 51 7.34 -12.65 10.32
CA GLY A 51 8.71 -12.88 10.82
C GLY A 51 9.80 -12.24 9.95
N SER A 52 9.42 -11.49 8.91
CA SER A 52 10.31 -10.82 7.99
C SER A 52 10.62 -9.46 8.58
N GLY A 53 11.44 -9.48 9.63
CA GLY A 53 12.25 -8.33 10.00
C GLY A 53 13.11 -8.01 8.78
N ALA A 54 12.62 -7.09 7.95
CA ALA A 54 13.51 -6.34 7.09
C ALA A 54 14.44 -5.61 8.06
N GLU A 55 15.61 -6.17 8.25
CA GLU A 55 16.75 -5.54 8.90
C GLU A 55 17.13 -4.35 8.02
N GLN A 56 16.32 -3.30 8.11
CA GLN A 56 16.75 -1.96 7.79
C GLN A 56 17.76 -1.65 8.88
N THR A 57 19.02 -1.53 8.48
CA THR A 57 20.07 -0.87 9.25
C THR A 57 19.50 0.48 9.69
N GLY A 58 18.83 0.49 10.83
CA GLY A 58 18.11 1.66 11.32
C GLY A 58 19.12 2.75 11.61
N THR A 59 18.76 3.99 11.32
CA THR A 59 19.60 5.18 11.54
C THR A 59 19.85 5.49 13.02
N GLY A 60 19.48 4.57 13.91
CA GLY A 60 19.46 4.74 15.36
C GLY A 60 18.33 5.65 15.86
N ASN A 61 17.62 6.34 14.95
CA ASN A 61 16.48 7.18 15.25
C ASN A 61 15.22 6.65 14.53
N PRO A 62 14.23 6.09 15.27
CA PRO A 62 13.02 5.51 14.67
C PRO A 62 12.16 6.55 13.94
N GLU A 63 12.24 7.83 14.33
CA GLU A 63 11.51 8.92 13.68
C GLU A 63 12.12 9.26 12.31
N LEU A 64 13.45 9.22 12.22
CA LEU A 64 14.17 9.37 10.95
C LEU A 64 13.87 8.20 10.01
N ASP A 65 13.92 6.97 10.52
CA ASP A 65 13.61 5.77 9.72
C ASP A 65 12.17 5.81 9.20
N ALA A 66 11.21 6.24 10.02
CA ALA A 66 9.82 6.42 9.61
C ALA A 66 9.67 7.51 8.53
N CYS A 67 10.34 8.66 8.70
CA CYS A 67 10.33 9.75 7.72
C CYS A 67 10.89 9.29 6.37
N LEU A 68 12.04 8.61 6.39
CA LEU A 68 12.68 8.08 5.19
C LEU A 68 11.79 7.04 4.51
N ALA A 69 11.26 6.08 5.26
CA ALA A 69 10.40 5.03 4.72
C ALA A 69 9.14 5.60 4.04
N GLN A 70 8.55 6.65 4.61
CA GLN A 70 7.40 7.33 4.02
C GLN A 70 7.80 8.13 2.79
N ARG A 71 8.69 9.12 2.93
CA ARG A 71 9.00 10.07 1.85
C ARG A 71 9.72 9.43 0.67
N VAL A 72 10.67 8.54 0.92
CA VAL A 72 11.36 7.82 -0.15
C VAL A 72 10.42 6.82 -0.80
N GLY A 73 9.56 6.15 -0.02
CA GLY A 73 8.54 5.25 -0.53
C GLY A 73 7.54 5.94 -1.47
N ASP A 74 7.10 7.16 -1.13
CA ASP A 74 6.22 7.97 -1.98
C ASP A 74 6.90 8.33 -3.31
N VAL A 75 8.18 8.72 -3.27
CA VAL A 75 8.97 9.05 -4.48
C VAL A 75 9.22 7.82 -5.34
N ASP A 76 9.52 6.66 -4.74
CA ASP A 76 9.66 5.39 -5.44
C ASP A 76 8.33 5.00 -6.12
N LYS A 77 7.18 5.20 -5.44
CA LYS A 77 5.85 4.96 -6.01
C LYS A 77 5.54 5.91 -7.18
N MET A 78 5.87 7.19 -7.07
CA MET A 78 5.69 8.15 -8.17
C MET A 78 6.49 7.78 -9.42
N ARG A 79 7.68 7.18 -9.26
CA ARG A 79 8.44 6.64 -10.39
C ARG A 79 7.72 5.46 -11.01
N ASP A 80 7.23 4.52 -10.19
CA ASP A 80 6.56 3.31 -10.66
C ASP A 80 5.23 3.60 -11.37
N GLU A 81 4.53 4.65 -10.94
CA GLU A 81 3.33 5.18 -11.59
C GLU A 81 3.63 6.04 -12.83
N GLY A 82 4.92 6.29 -13.14
CA GLY A 82 5.36 7.09 -14.28
C GLY A 82 5.11 8.59 -14.14
N VAL A 83 4.78 9.06 -12.93
CA VAL A 83 4.55 10.49 -12.62
C VAL A 83 5.85 11.28 -12.73
N ILE A 84 6.98 10.65 -12.38
CA ILE A 84 8.31 11.26 -12.45
C ILE A 84 9.27 10.41 -13.27
N THR A 85 10.20 11.07 -13.95
CA THR A 85 11.24 10.38 -14.74
C THR A 85 12.34 9.81 -13.83
N PRO A 86 13.13 8.83 -14.29
CA PRO A 86 14.27 8.30 -13.53
C PRO A 86 15.29 9.37 -13.13
N ALA A 87 15.48 10.41 -13.96
CA ALA A 87 16.36 11.53 -13.65
C ALA A 87 15.81 12.41 -12.50
N GLN A 88 14.49 12.60 -12.45
CA GLN A 88 13.81 13.33 -11.39
C GLN A 88 13.74 12.53 -10.08
N HIS A 89 13.57 11.21 -10.20
CA HIS A 89 13.52 10.27 -9.08
C HIS A 89 14.74 10.40 -8.15
N GLN A 90 15.95 10.43 -8.71
CA GLN A 90 17.18 10.61 -7.91
C GLN A 90 17.21 11.95 -7.18
N SER A 91 16.82 13.03 -7.86
CA SER A 91 16.79 14.38 -7.26
C SER A 91 15.77 14.48 -6.14
N PHE A 92 14.58 13.89 -6.30
CA PHE A 92 13.54 13.91 -5.28
C PHE A 92 13.88 13.02 -4.09
N LYS A 93 14.50 11.86 -4.34
CA LYS A 93 14.97 10.96 -3.28
C LYS A 93 16.05 11.61 -2.43
N ALA A 94 17.04 12.26 -3.06
CA ALA A 94 18.07 13.01 -2.33
C ALA A 94 17.48 14.14 -1.47
N ARG A 95 16.50 14.88 -2.00
CA ARG A 95 15.81 15.93 -1.24
C ARG A 95 15.02 15.37 -0.07
N ALA A 96 14.30 14.27 -0.26
CA ALA A 96 13.56 13.59 0.79
C ALA A 96 14.48 13.13 1.93
N VAL A 97 15.64 12.56 1.61
CA VAL A 97 16.65 12.19 2.60
C VAL A 97 17.16 13.41 3.36
N SER A 98 17.60 14.46 2.65
CA SER A 98 18.11 15.67 3.29
C SER A 98 17.08 16.37 4.19
N PHE A 99 15.80 16.31 3.81
CA PHE A 99 14.71 16.86 4.60
C PHE A 99 14.50 16.07 5.89
N CYS A 100 14.47 14.74 5.78
CA CYS A 100 14.28 13.88 6.94
C CYS A 100 15.47 13.97 7.91
N GLU A 101 16.71 14.00 7.41
CA GLU A 101 17.91 14.18 8.25
C GLU A 101 17.96 15.56 8.92
N ALA A 102 17.44 16.60 8.25
CA ALA A 102 17.36 17.94 8.83
C ALA A 102 16.27 18.08 9.91
N GLN A 103 15.16 17.34 9.79
CA GLN A 103 14.11 17.32 10.81
C GLN A 103 14.44 16.38 11.97
N PHE A 104 14.96 15.20 11.65
CA PHE A 104 15.26 14.12 12.57
C PHE A 104 16.73 13.77 12.42
N PRO A 105 17.63 14.35 13.23
CA PRO A 105 19.04 14.03 13.15
C PRO A 105 19.26 12.54 13.48
N PRO A 106 20.26 11.89 12.84
CA PRO A 106 20.61 10.52 13.16
C PRO A 106 21.10 10.43 14.61
N ALA A 107 20.74 9.34 15.29
CA ALA A 107 21.24 9.11 16.65
C ALA A 107 22.74 8.77 16.54
N GLN A 108 23.56 9.64 17.13
CA GLN A 108 25.03 9.51 17.18
C GLN A 108 25.46 8.32 18.03
#